data_AF-A0A8T3PAC4-F1
#
_entry.id   AF-A0A8T3PAC4-F1
#
_cell.length_a   1.000
_cell.length_b   1.000
_cell.length_c   1.000
_cell.angle_alpha   90.00
_cell.angle_beta   90.00
_cell.angle_gamma   90.00
#
_symmetry.space_group_name_H-M   'P 1'
#
loop_
_entity.id
_entity.type
_entity.pdbx_description
1 polymer ?
#
loop_
_entity_poly.entity_id
_entity_poly.type
_entity_poly.pdbx_seq_one_letter_code
_entity_poly.pdbx_strand_id
1 'polypeptide(L)'
;MQLAAGLVPDLPRFSIPPEWKEQQRLWGHSFHPMCSYLAMFPAALAHAFIARYSRPGDVVLDPFSGRGTTPLQACVEGRIGVGNDLNPFAYLLTAAKVDPPTQGQALARLSRLRIEWSQTNGDWLSLARRSLDAPGPNGQPVPPAGGRGEPEPVPHEVAVCFAPQTLAQVLFLRHELNSDDQVDRFLAAAITGILQGSAPSYLSRVMPNSFSMAPRYVRDFVLRTGLVPVERDAFGCLEQKLRRLYRQPAPEVRGLALLGDARDVAERMRGPLRERALPERARLVLTSPPYLRVVKYGSCNWLRLWFLGISAEAVDGTLDDAHHRAPYLTFLRESLAGLRPALADDAVVVLVIGDVEMDRGRAISDGVGLAEAVWTAAAQPEGYLLAGVAIDDIAAHRKMTRIWGSEAGRATRTDRLLVISPTEVGRRRALASVTTPIDWNSPRPSRRTSRGRSVGMREKGSRLAILGAHEVDVPPRRSRGDGPPGADEESGPRTHDQPPVELHPAAAGPPLRP
;
A
#
# COMPACT_ATOMS: atom_id res chain seq x y z
N MET A 1 -15.81 -47.49 14.63
CA MET A 1 -14.71 -46.52 14.85
C MET A 1 -14.95 -45.31 13.96
N GLN A 2 -15.69 -44.33 14.46
CA GLN A 2 -15.93 -43.04 13.80
C GLN A 2 -14.71 -42.13 14.03
N LEU A 3 -14.18 -41.57 12.94
CA LEU A 3 -13.18 -40.50 12.94
C LEU A 3 -13.76 -39.28 13.66
N ALA A 4 -13.18 -38.94 14.80
CA ALA A 4 -13.47 -37.69 15.50
C ALA A 4 -13.09 -36.51 14.60
N ALA A 5 -14.08 -35.68 14.26
CA ALA A 5 -13.86 -34.35 13.72
C ALA A 5 -13.06 -33.55 14.75
N GLY A 6 -11.77 -33.37 14.50
CA GLY A 6 -10.86 -32.63 15.37
C GLY A 6 -11.26 -31.16 15.44
N LEU A 7 -11.93 -30.79 16.54
CA LEU A 7 -12.02 -29.40 16.98
C LEU A 7 -10.59 -28.89 17.21
N VAL A 8 -10.13 -27.97 16.36
CA VAL A 8 -8.88 -27.24 16.61
C VAL A 8 -9.09 -26.43 17.89
N PRO A 9 -8.25 -26.59 18.93
CA PRO A 9 -8.44 -25.84 20.17
C PRO A 9 -8.34 -24.34 19.90
N ASP A 10 -9.28 -23.57 20.46
CA ASP A 10 -9.22 -22.10 20.45
C ASP A 10 -7.87 -21.65 21.03
N LEU A 11 -7.10 -20.88 20.26
CA LEU A 11 -5.79 -20.40 20.70
C LEU A 11 -5.96 -19.44 21.88
N PRO A 12 -5.04 -19.45 22.87
CA PRO A 12 -5.05 -18.48 23.96
C PRO A 12 -5.06 -17.06 23.40
N ARG A 13 -6.10 -16.31 23.74
CA ARG A 13 -6.29 -14.91 23.34
C ARG A 13 -5.77 -14.02 24.45
N PHE A 14 -4.88 -13.10 24.10
CA PHE A 14 -4.58 -11.97 24.97
C PHE A 14 -4.94 -10.69 24.20
N SER A 15 -5.57 -9.75 24.89
CA SER A 15 -6.02 -8.51 24.26
C SER A 15 -4.83 -7.57 24.10
N ILE A 16 -4.38 -7.38 22.85
CA ILE A 16 -3.64 -6.16 22.48
C ILE A 16 -4.72 -5.13 22.12
N PRO A 17 -4.81 -4.00 22.83
CA PRO A 17 -5.75 -2.96 22.46
C PRO A 17 -5.44 -2.49 21.02
N PRO A 18 -6.43 -2.24 20.16
CA PRO A 18 -6.18 -1.85 18.78
C PRO A 18 -5.99 -0.33 18.64
N GLU A 19 -5.09 0.28 19.43
CA GLU A 19 -4.98 1.75 19.50
C GLU A 19 -4.54 2.38 18.16
N TRP A 20 -3.96 1.58 17.25
CA TRP A 20 -3.64 2.01 15.89
C TRP A 20 -4.88 2.39 15.06
N LYS A 21 -6.08 1.91 15.44
CA LYS A 21 -7.33 2.23 14.73
C LYS A 21 -7.88 3.60 15.07
N GLU A 22 -7.50 4.13 16.23
CA GLU A 22 -7.88 5.46 16.72
C GLU A 22 -7.07 6.55 16.01
N GLN A 23 -5.98 6.17 15.35
CA GLN A 23 -5.12 7.10 14.63
C GLN A 23 -5.75 7.56 13.31
N GLN A 24 -5.40 8.80 12.92
CA GLN A 24 -5.85 9.39 11.67
C GLN A 24 -5.42 8.56 10.45
N ARG A 25 -6.21 8.67 9.37
CA ARG A 25 -5.85 8.08 8.08
C ARG A 25 -4.50 8.65 7.60
N LEU A 26 -3.61 7.76 7.13
CA LEU A 26 -2.23 8.08 6.74
C LEU A 26 -1.32 8.56 7.90
N TRP A 27 -1.57 8.10 9.13
CA TRP A 27 -0.61 8.25 10.23
C TRP A 27 0.76 7.67 9.85
N GLY A 28 1.85 8.30 10.32
CA GLY A 28 3.24 7.86 10.12
C GLY A 28 4.05 8.79 9.22
N HIS A 29 5.27 8.35 8.89
CA HIS A 29 6.23 9.09 8.05
C HIS A 29 5.71 9.41 6.63
N SER A 30 6.09 10.56 6.08
CA SER A 30 5.68 11.04 4.74
C SER A 30 6.14 10.17 3.58
N PHE A 31 7.05 9.21 3.82
CA PHE A 31 7.45 8.20 2.82
C PHE A 31 6.48 7.02 2.72
N HIS A 32 5.60 6.77 3.71
CA HIS A 32 4.59 5.70 3.61
C HIS A 32 3.71 5.82 2.35
N PRO A 33 3.15 7.00 1.99
CA PRO A 33 2.39 7.18 0.76
C PRO A 33 3.25 7.44 -0.49
N MET A 34 4.50 6.98 -0.53
CA MET A 34 5.36 7.07 -1.73
C MET A 34 4.73 6.37 -2.93
N CYS A 35 4.24 5.15 -2.76
CA CYS A 35 3.53 4.42 -3.79
C CYS A 35 2.40 3.59 -3.14
N SER A 36 1.25 3.52 -3.82
CA SER A 36 0.18 2.60 -3.43
C SER A 36 0.59 1.16 -3.76
N TYR A 37 0.16 0.22 -2.94
CA TYR A 37 0.45 -1.20 -3.10
C TYR A 37 -0.76 -1.98 -2.55
N LEU A 38 -1.04 -3.18 -3.06
CA LEU A 38 -2.16 -3.98 -2.55
C LEU A 38 -1.74 -4.77 -1.30
N ALA A 39 -2.72 -5.24 -0.52
CA ALA A 39 -2.53 -6.12 0.64
C ALA A 39 -1.44 -5.65 1.63
N MET A 40 -1.61 -4.45 2.18
CA MET A 40 -0.72 -3.88 3.21
C MET A 40 -1.46 -3.62 4.52
N PHE A 41 -0.74 -3.65 5.64
CA PHE A 41 -1.21 -3.07 6.90
C PHE A 41 -0.78 -1.59 7.05
N PRO A 42 -1.49 -0.79 7.87
CA PRO A 42 -1.15 0.61 8.09
C PRO A 42 0.11 0.80 8.94
N ALA A 43 0.80 1.93 8.74
CA ALA A 43 1.99 2.28 9.51
C ALA A 43 1.73 2.42 11.03
N ALA A 44 0.51 2.81 11.42
CA ALA A 44 0.12 2.86 12.83
C ALA A 44 0.16 1.46 13.48
N LEU A 45 -0.25 0.40 12.76
CA LEU A 45 -0.11 -0.97 13.24
C LEU A 45 1.37 -1.32 13.38
N ALA A 46 2.20 -0.98 12.38
CA ALA A 46 3.64 -1.21 12.45
C ALA A 46 4.28 -0.56 13.69
N HIS A 47 3.98 0.72 13.92
CA HIS A 47 4.45 1.46 15.10
C HIS A 47 4.04 0.78 16.41
N ALA A 48 2.79 0.35 16.51
CA ALA A 48 2.28 -0.27 17.74
C ALA A 48 3.04 -1.54 18.14
N PHE A 49 3.53 -2.32 17.18
CA PHE A 49 4.32 -3.52 17.45
C PHE A 49 5.82 -3.22 17.59
N ILE A 50 6.35 -2.28 16.81
CA ILE A 50 7.75 -1.84 16.91
C ILE A 50 8.02 -1.21 18.28
N ALA A 51 7.14 -0.32 18.74
CA ALA A 51 7.26 0.34 20.04
C ALA A 51 7.19 -0.64 21.21
N ARG A 52 6.37 -1.70 21.11
CA ARG A 52 6.21 -2.72 22.17
C ARG A 52 7.33 -3.74 22.21
N TYR A 53 7.77 -4.22 21.04
CA TYR A 53 8.60 -5.43 20.94
C TYR A 53 9.99 -5.18 20.37
N SER A 54 10.46 -3.92 20.33
CA SER A 54 11.84 -3.59 19.95
C SER A 54 12.32 -2.33 20.67
N ARG A 55 13.63 -2.12 20.69
CA ARG A 55 14.32 -0.93 21.20
C ARG A 55 15.12 -0.28 20.08
N PRO A 56 15.43 1.03 20.15
CA PRO A 56 16.36 1.65 19.20
C PRO A 56 17.66 0.83 19.07
N GLY A 57 18.15 0.69 17.84
CA GLY A 57 19.29 -0.16 17.49
C GLY A 57 18.97 -1.65 17.28
N ASP A 58 17.80 -2.15 17.68
CA ASP A 58 17.39 -3.52 17.33
C ASP A 58 17.12 -3.65 15.82
N VAL A 59 17.30 -4.87 15.30
CA VAL A 59 16.87 -5.24 13.94
C VAL A 59 15.40 -5.65 13.95
N VAL A 60 14.62 -5.01 13.08
CA VAL A 60 13.21 -5.34 12.81
C VAL A 60 13.10 -5.84 11.38
N LEU A 61 12.62 -7.07 11.21
CA LEU A 61 12.57 -7.76 9.93
C LEU A 61 11.13 -7.91 9.43
N ASP A 62 10.96 -7.74 8.12
CA ASP A 62 9.75 -8.12 7.39
C ASP A 62 10.16 -9.00 6.18
N PRO A 63 9.96 -10.33 6.24
CA PRO A 63 10.33 -11.24 5.14
C PRO A 63 9.44 -11.13 3.90
N PHE A 64 8.27 -10.47 4.03
CA PHE A 64 7.28 -10.23 2.97
C PHE A 64 6.95 -8.74 2.90
N SER A 65 7.99 -7.93 2.73
CA SER A 65 7.95 -6.49 3.01
C SER A 65 6.97 -5.69 2.15
N GLY A 66 6.60 -6.20 0.97
CA GLY A 66 5.78 -5.50 0.01
C GLY A 66 6.36 -4.10 -0.26
N ARG A 67 5.57 -3.05 -0.02
CA ARG A 67 6.07 -1.67 -0.16
C ARG A 67 6.93 -1.14 1.00
N GLY A 68 7.34 -1.98 1.94
CA GLY A 68 8.25 -1.64 3.03
C GLY A 68 7.65 -0.87 4.20
N THR A 69 6.41 -1.18 4.63
CA THR A 69 5.78 -0.48 5.77
C THR A 69 6.54 -0.72 7.08
N THR A 70 6.76 -1.98 7.48
CA THR A 70 7.53 -2.34 8.68
C THR A 70 8.95 -1.79 8.67
N PRO A 71 9.78 -2.05 7.64
CA PRO A 71 11.18 -1.65 7.68
C PRO A 71 11.35 -0.12 7.63
N LEU A 72 10.49 0.62 6.89
CA LEU A 72 10.49 2.08 6.97
C LEU A 72 10.14 2.56 8.37
N GLN A 73 9.07 2.03 8.97
CA GLN A 73 8.64 2.49 10.29
C GLN A 73 9.71 2.20 11.35
N ALA A 74 10.40 1.06 11.25
CA ALA A 74 11.54 0.73 12.10
C ALA A 74 12.67 1.77 11.98
N CYS A 75 13.06 2.13 10.76
CA CYS A 75 14.08 3.15 10.50
C CYS A 75 13.71 4.51 11.10
N VAL A 76 12.44 4.92 10.95
CA VAL A 76 11.94 6.19 11.48
C VAL A 76 11.99 6.21 13.02
N GLU A 77 11.84 5.05 13.66
CA GLU A 77 11.90 4.89 15.11
C GLU A 77 13.30 4.54 15.63
N GLY A 78 14.34 4.69 14.81
CA GLY A 78 15.73 4.44 15.22
C GLY A 78 16.11 2.97 15.34
N ARG A 79 15.36 2.06 14.72
CA ARG A 79 15.69 0.63 14.57
C ARG A 79 16.28 0.38 13.18
N ILE A 80 16.98 -0.74 13.03
CA ILE A 80 17.48 -1.18 11.73
C ILE A 80 16.35 -1.94 11.03
N GLY A 81 15.69 -1.30 10.08
CA GLY A 81 14.63 -1.93 9.30
C GLY A 81 15.18 -2.81 8.19
N VAL A 82 14.86 -4.11 8.21
CA VAL A 82 15.22 -5.05 7.15
C VAL A 82 13.94 -5.53 6.47
N GLY A 83 13.85 -5.33 5.16
CA GLY A 83 12.73 -5.84 4.36
C GLY A 83 13.24 -6.77 3.28
N ASN A 84 12.64 -7.95 3.16
CA ASN A 84 12.84 -8.88 2.06
C ASN A 84 11.55 -8.97 1.24
N ASP A 85 11.66 -9.10 -0.07
CA ASP A 85 10.53 -9.48 -0.91
C ASP A 85 11.02 -10.18 -2.18
N LEU A 86 10.23 -11.10 -2.72
CA LEU A 86 10.53 -11.77 -3.98
C LEU A 86 10.21 -10.86 -5.17
N ASN A 87 9.26 -9.93 -5.02
CA ASN A 87 8.87 -9.00 -6.06
C ASN A 87 9.90 -7.86 -6.20
N PRO A 88 10.57 -7.70 -7.35
CA PRO A 88 11.56 -6.64 -7.57
C PRO A 88 11.00 -5.22 -7.40
N PHE A 89 9.70 -5.01 -7.66
CA PHE A 89 9.06 -3.72 -7.42
C PHE A 89 8.85 -3.44 -5.92
N ALA A 90 8.47 -4.47 -5.15
CA ALA A 90 8.39 -4.38 -3.69
C ALA A 90 9.77 -4.04 -3.09
N TYR A 91 10.81 -4.76 -3.54
CA TYR A 91 12.20 -4.47 -3.21
C TYR A 91 12.59 -3.02 -3.51
N LEU A 92 12.32 -2.50 -4.72
CA LEU A 92 12.62 -1.12 -5.11
C LEU A 92 11.98 -0.11 -4.13
N LEU A 93 10.69 -0.30 -3.82
CA LEU A 93 9.95 0.58 -2.92
C LEU A 93 10.50 0.54 -1.49
N THR A 94 10.84 -0.65 -0.99
CA THR A 94 11.46 -0.82 0.33
C THR A 94 12.83 -0.16 0.35
N ALA A 95 13.68 -0.43 -0.64
CA ALA A 95 15.03 0.12 -0.78
C ALA A 95 15.03 1.65 -0.81
N ALA A 96 14.14 2.26 -1.60
CA ALA A 96 13.99 3.70 -1.66
C ALA A 96 13.58 4.32 -0.31
N LYS A 97 12.85 3.59 0.53
CA LYS A 97 12.34 4.11 1.81
C LYS A 97 13.31 3.93 2.97
N VAL A 98 14.07 2.84 2.98
CA VAL A 98 15.00 2.50 4.08
C VAL A 98 16.41 3.02 3.85
N ASP A 99 16.76 3.28 2.59
CA ASP A 99 18.02 3.92 2.20
C ASP A 99 17.80 5.10 1.22
N PRO A 100 17.07 6.15 1.64
CA PRO A 100 16.74 7.31 0.80
C PRO A 100 17.93 8.29 0.67
N PRO A 101 18.09 8.99 -0.46
CA PRO A 101 19.01 10.12 -0.53
C PRO A 101 18.55 11.28 0.36
N THR A 102 19.39 12.31 0.52
CA THR A 102 18.95 13.58 1.08
C THR A 102 18.03 14.33 0.11
N GLN A 103 17.23 15.26 0.63
CA GLN A 103 16.40 16.14 -0.22
C GLN A 103 17.24 16.91 -1.23
N GLY A 104 18.42 17.41 -0.82
CA GLY A 104 19.34 18.14 -1.70
C GLY A 104 19.84 17.28 -2.86
N GLN A 105 20.25 16.04 -2.60
CA GLN A 105 20.68 15.09 -3.64
C GLN A 105 19.54 14.77 -4.62
N ALA A 106 18.33 14.49 -4.12
CA ALA A 106 17.19 14.18 -4.98
C ALA A 106 16.79 15.37 -5.88
N LEU A 107 16.76 16.59 -5.34
CA LEU A 107 16.44 17.79 -6.11
C LEU A 107 17.56 18.14 -7.10
N ALA A 108 18.83 18.01 -6.70
CA ALA A 108 19.96 18.25 -7.60
C ALA A 108 19.96 17.27 -8.79
N ARG A 109 19.67 15.99 -8.55
CA ARG A 109 19.54 15.00 -9.63
C ARG A 109 18.36 15.31 -10.53
N LEU A 110 17.20 15.70 -9.97
CA LEU A 110 16.05 16.13 -10.78
C LEU A 110 16.37 17.35 -11.65
N SER A 111 17.09 18.34 -11.12
CA SER A 111 17.54 19.51 -11.89
C SER A 111 18.48 19.12 -13.03
N ARG A 112 19.40 18.18 -12.80
CA ARG A 112 20.30 17.66 -13.85
C ARG A 112 19.50 16.97 -14.97
N LEU A 113 18.57 16.10 -14.62
CA LEU A 113 17.69 15.42 -15.58
C LEU A 113 16.88 16.44 -16.41
N ARG A 114 16.42 17.55 -15.82
CA ARG A 114 15.74 18.62 -16.57
C ARG A 114 16.67 19.32 -17.58
N ILE A 115 17.95 19.51 -17.25
CA ILE A 115 18.94 20.12 -18.15
C ILE A 115 19.23 19.17 -19.31
N GLU A 116 19.52 17.90 -19.02
CA GLU A 116 19.72 16.84 -20.02
C GLU A 116 18.51 16.76 -20.96
N TRP A 117 17.29 16.71 -20.41
CA TRP A 117 16.05 16.78 -21.18
C TRP A 117 15.96 18.02 -22.08
N SER A 118 16.34 19.21 -21.59
CA SER A 118 16.25 20.44 -22.38
C SER A 118 17.15 20.41 -23.62
N GLN A 119 18.23 19.63 -23.59
CA GLN A 119 19.18 19.47 -24.69
C GLN A 119 18.69 18.42 -25.71
N THR A 120 17.97 17.40 -25.25
CA THR A 120 17.58 16.24 -26.09
C THR A 120 16.07 16.14 -26.37
N ASN A 121 15.24 17.09 -25.91
CA ASN A 121 13.78 16.95 -25.95
C ASN A 121 13.19 16.71 -27.35
N GLY A 122 13.82 17.25 -28.40
CA GLY A 122 13.35 17.12 -29.78
C GLY A 122 13.34 15.66 -30.25
N ASP A 123 14.39 14.91 -29.90
CA ASP A 123 14.53 13.50 -30.25
C ASP A 123 13.51 12.65 -29.49
N TRP A 124 13.33 12.91 -28.19
CA TRP A 124 12.34 12.22 -27.36
C TRP A 124 10.91 12.51 -27.78
N LEU A 125 10.58 13.74 -28.14
CA LEU A 125 9.25 14.11 -28.63
C LEU A 125 8.96 13.44 -29.97
N SER A 126 9.96 13.40 -30.86
CA SER A 126 9.85 12.70 -32.14
C SER A 126 9.67 11.20 -31.95
N LEU A 127 10.41 10.59 -31.04
CA LEU A 127 10.26 9.17 -30.68
C LEU A 127 8.87 8.88 -30.10
N ALA A 128 8.42 9.68 -29.14
CA ALA A 128 7.11 9.49 -28.51
C ALA A 128 5.96 9.58 -29.53
N ARG A 129 6.01 10.54 -30.46
CA ARG A 129 5.00 10.64 -31.53
C ARG A 129 4.96 9.38 -32.40
N ARG A 130 6.12 8.89 -32.86
CA ARG A 130 6.19 7.64 -33.64
C ARG A 130 5.68 6.43 -32.85
N SER A 131 5.99 6.36 -31.56
CA SER A 131 5.48 5.30 -30.68
C SER A 131 3.96 5.39 -30.45
N LEU A 132 3.37 6.59 -30.49
CA LEU A 132 1.92 6.80 -30.41
C LEU A 132 1.20 6.51 -31.73
N ASP A 133 1.85 6.78 -32.87
CA ASP A 133 1.31 6.51 -34.21
C ASP A 133 1.28 5.00 -34.52
N ALA A 134 2.31 4.27 -34.06
CA ALA A 134 2.43 2.82 -34.26
C ALA A 134 2.85 2.09 -32.96
N PRO A 135 1.99 2.03 -31.93
CA PRO A 135 2.28 1.29 -30.70
C PRO A 135 2.14 -0.22 -30.90
N GLY A 136 2.61 -0.99 -29.92
CA GLY A 136 2.49 -2.44 -29.87
C GLY A 136 3.70 -3.20 -30.43
N PRO A 137 3.61 -4.53 -30.58
CA PRO A 137 4.76 -5.40 -30.86
C PRO A 137 5.55 -5.08 -32.14
N ASN A 138 4.89 -4.49 -33.14
CA ASN A 138 5.50 -4.12 -34.41
C ASN A 138 5.94 -2.64 -34.46
N GLY A 139 5.81 -1.91 -33.35
CA GLY A 139 6.19 -0.51 -33.23
C GLY A 139 7.70 -0.31 -33.19
N GLN A 140 8.14 0.92 -33.37
CA GLN A 140 9.56 1.27 -33.19
C GLN A 140 9.98 1.01 -31.72
N PRO A 141 11.08 0.28 -31.47
CA PRO A 141 11.61 0.10 -30.13
C PRO A 141 12.05 1.42 -29.50
N VAL A 142 11.81 1.57 -28.20
CA VAL A 142 12.31 2.68 -27.38
C VAL A 142 13.51 2.23 -26.54
N PRO A 143 14.41 3.16 -26.16
CA PRO A 143 15.54 2.83 -25.29
C PRO A 143 15.09 2.10 -24.00
N PRO A 144 15.86 1.13 -23.50
CA PRO A 144 15.48 0.33 -22.34
C PRO A 144 15.50 1.15 -21.04
N ALA A 145 14.81 0.65 -20.01
CA ALA A 145 14.77 1.28 -18.69
C ALA A 145 16.17 1.27 -18.05
N GLY A 146 16.55 2.37 -17.39
CA GLY A 146 17.88 2.52 -16.77
C GLY A 146 19.07 2.41 -17.74
N GLY A 147 18.83 2.53 -19.05
CA GLY A 147 19.86 2.45 -20.09
C GLY A 147 20.50 1.07 -20.26
N ARG A 148 19.90 0.02 -19.69
CA ARG A 148 20.42 -1.35 -19.73
C ARG A 148 19.36 -2.33 -20.21
N GLY A 149 19.75 -3.28 -21.05
CA GLY A 149 18.85 -4.30 -21.61
C GLY A 149 18.48 -4.04 -23.06
N GLU A 150 17.48 -4.77 -23.55
CA GLU A 150 17.05 -4.69 -24.94
C GLU A 150 15.97 -3.61 -25.13
N PRO A 151 16.06 -2.80 -26.20
CA PRO A 151 14.98 -1.92 -26.60
C PRO A 151 13.67 -2.69 -26.82
N GLU A 152 12.56 -2.15 -26.34
CA GLU A 152 11.22 -2.72 -26.50
C GLU A 152 10.26 -1.67 -27.07
N PRO A 153 9.26 -2.03 -27.87
CA PRO A 153 8.26 -1.07 -28.34
C PRO A 153 7.32 -0.66 -27.20
N VAL A 154 6.69 0.52 -27.33
CA VAL A 154 5.68 0.98 -26.37
C VAL A 154 4.40 0.17 -26.54
N PRO A 155 3.91 -0.54 -25.50
CA PRO A 155 2.65 -1.30 -25.58
C PRO A 155 1.45 -0.40 -25.87
N HIS A 156 0.41 -0.95 -26.53
CA HIS A 156 -0.82 -0.20 -26.84
C HIS A 156 -1.46 0.43 -25.60
N GLU A 157 -1.57 -0.33 -24.52
CA GLU A 157 -2.13 0.10 -23.23
C GLU A 157 -1.30 1.20 -22.55
N VAL A 158 0.01 1.28 -22.80
CA VAL A 158 0.85 2.38 -22.32
C VAL A 158 0.62 3.62 -23.18
N ALA A 159 0.59 3.47 -24.51
CA ALA A 159 0.40 4.57 -25.45
C ALA A 159 -0.88 5.36 -25.16
N VAL A 160 -1.99 4.67 -24.87
CA VAL A 160 -3.26 5.32 -24.54
C VAL A 160 -3.25 6.06 -23.19
N CYS A 161 -2.24 5.88 -22.34
CA CYS A 161 -2.18 6.51 -21.02
C CYS A 161 -1.64 7.93 -21.05
N PHE A 162 -0.87 8.33 -22.06
CA PHE A 162 -0.06 9.55 -22.03
C PHE A 162 -0.22 10.37 -23.31
N ALA A 163 -0.23 11.70 -23.16
CA ALA A 163 -0.14 12.62 -24.28
C ALA A 163 1.33 12.71 -24.79
N PRO A 164 1.59 13.17 -26.03
CA PRO A 164 2.91 13.10 -26.65
C PRO A 164 4.06 13.69 -25.84
N GLN A 165 3.89 14.90 -25.29
CA GLN A 165 4.95 15.54 -24.50
C GLN A 165 5.17 14.78 -23.19
N THR A 166 4.09 14.34 -22.55
CA THR A 166 4.13 13.54 -21.32
C THR A 166 4.85 12.21 -21.54
N LEU A 167 4.50 11.48 -22.61
CA LEU A 167 5.14 10.20 -22.95
C LEU A 167 6.64 10.39 -23.20
N ALA A 168 7.01 11.45 -23.93
CA ALA A 168 8.40 11.75 -24.21
C ALA A 168 9.22 11.94 -22.92
N GLN A 169 8.69 12.70 -21.95
CA GLN A 169 9.34 12.87 -20.64
C GLN A 169 9.37 11.57 -19.83
N VAL A 170 8.32 10.75 -19.89
CA VAL A 170 8.27 9.44 -19.22
C VAL A 170 9.31 8.48 -19.82
N LEU A 171 9.46 8.44 -21.14
CA LEU A 171 10.46 7.62 -21.83
C LEU A 171 11.88 8.05 -21.47
N PHE A 172 12.14 9.36 -21.44
CA PHE A 172 13.42 9.91 -20.98
C PHE A 172 13.71 9.51 -19.53
N LEU A 173 12.78 9.73 -18.61
CA LEU A 173 12.97 9.38 -17.19
C LEU A 173 13.10 7.87 -16.99
N ARG A 174 12.36 7.07 -17.75
CA ARG A 174 12.50 5.60 -17.77
C ARG A 174 13.91 5.21 -18.18
N HIS A 175 14.48 5.84 -19.20
CA HIS A 175 15.81 5.53 -19.70
C HIS A 175 16.92 5.98 -18.74
N GLU A 176 16.84 7.20 -18.22
CA GLU A 176 17.93 7.83 -17.44
C GLU A 176 18.02 7.37 -15.98
N LEU A 177 16.92 6.87 -15.39
CA LEU A 177 16.90 6.50 -13.98
C LEU A 177 17.42 5.06 -13.79
N ASN A 178 18.63 4.94 -13.26
CA ASN A 178 19.21 3.65 -12.89
C ASN A 178 18.79 3.25 -11.45
N SER A 179 17.98 2.19 -11.31
CA SER A 179 17.51 1.72 -10.00
C SER A 179 18.61 1.14 -9.08
N ASP A 180 19.82 0.90 -9.59
CA ASP A 180 20.97 0.50 -8.78
C ASP A 180 21.58 1.70 -8.01
N ASP A 181 21.45 2.91 -8.54
CA ASP A 181 21.91 4.14 -7.87
C ASP A 181 20.92 4.58 -6.80
N GLN A 182 21.42 4.99 -5.64
CA GLN A 182 20.57 5.36 -4.50
C GLN A 182 19.60 6.50 -4.82
N VAL A 183 20.06 7.53 -5.54
CA VAL A 183 19.26 8.73 -5.84
C VAL A 183 18.23 8.40 -6.92
N ASP A 184 18.67 7.77 -8.00
CA ASP A 184 17.79 7.41 -9.12
C ASP A 184 16.76 6.36 -8.71
N ARG A 185 17.12 5.39 -7.87
CA ARG A 185 16.16 4.46 -7.22
C ARG A 185 15.05 5.17 -6.48
N PHE A 186 15.38 6.23 -5.72
CA PHE A 186 14.37 7.02 -5.01
C PHE A 186 13.47 7.79 -5.97
N LEU A 187 14.03 8.38 -7.03
CA LEU A 187 13.27 9.08 -8.06
C LEU A 187 12.36 8.11 -8.84
N ALA A 188 12.84 6.93 -9.18
CA ALA A 188 12.09 5.85 -9.83
C ALA A 188 10.92 5.37 -8.94
N ALA A 189 11.16 5.17 -7.65
CA ALA A 189 10.11 4.85 -6.69
C ALA A 189 9.08 5.99 -6.52
N ALA A 190 9.53 7.25 -6.57
CA ALA A 190 8.65 8.41 -6.49
C ALA A 190 7.76 8.57 -7.73
N ILE A 191 8.32 8.42 -8.94
CA ILE A 191 7.57 8.57 -10.20
C ILE A 191 6.57 7.43 -10.42
N THR A 192 6.91 6.18 -10.07
CA THR A 192 5.96 5.05 -10.09
C THR A 192 4.74 5.28 -9.20
N GLY A 193 4.89 6.10 -8.14
CA GLY A 193 3.83 6.56 -7.26
C GLY A 193 2.90 7.63 -7.85
N ILE A 194 3.23 8.20 -9.02
CA ILE A 194 2.45 9.24 -9.71
C ILE A 194 2.16 8.94 -11.19
N LEU A 195 2.56 7.78 -11.73
CA LEU A 195 2.26 7.41 -13.13
C LEU A 195 0.77 7.45 -13.47
N GLN A 196 -0.10 7.01 -12.55
CA GLN A 196 -1.55 6.95 -12.76
C GLN A 196 -2.37 7.24 -11.49
N GLY A 197 -3.50 7.91 -11.66
CA GLY A 197 -4.47 8.16 -10.60
C GLY A 197 -5.45 9.29 -10.93
N SER A 198 -6.33 9.61 -9.99
CA SER A 198 -7.42 10.58 -10.22
C SER A 198 -7.03 12.05 -10.03
N ALA A 199 -6.01 12.34 -9.23
CA ALA A 199 -5.62 13.71 -8.87
C ALA A 199 -4.76 14.41 -9.96
N PRO A 200 -4.73 15.75 -10.01
CA PRO A 200 -3.91 16.50 -10.98
C PRO A 200 -2.39 16.27 -10.88
N SER A 201 -1.92 15.66 -9.80
CA SER A 201 -0.50 15.32 -9.62
C SER A 201 -0.09 14.00 -10.24
N TYR A 202 -1.01 13.27 -10.87
CA TYR A 202 -0.73 12.05 -11.60
C TYR A 202 -0.51 12.34 -13.09
N LEU A 203 0.33 11.52 -13.74
CA LEU A 203 0.68 11.69 -15.16
C LEU A 203 -0.41 11.18 -16.10
N SER A 204 -1.11 10.11 -15.72
CA SER A 204 -2.28 9.59 -16.43
C SER A 204 -3.52 9.55 -15.55
N ARG A 205 -4.68 9.89 -16.14
CA ARG A 205 -6.00 9.82 -15.51
C ARG A 205 -6.89 8.71 -16.08
N VAL A 206 -6.36 7.93 -17.04
CA VAL A 206 -7.11 6.84 -17.71
C VAL A 206 -7.55 5.79 -16.70
N MET A 207 -6.66 5.48 -15.75
CA MET A 207 -6.95 4.60 -14.62
C MET A 207 -7.00 5.46 -13.34
N PRO A 208 -8.20 5.86 -12.87
CA PRO A 208 -8.32 6.74 -11.69
C PRO A 208 -7.96 6.02 -10.38
N ASN A 209 -7.94 4.69 -10.40
CA ASN A 209 -7.49 3.86 -9.28
C ASN A 209 -5.97 3.97 -9.11
N SER A 210 -5.49 3.77 -7.88
CA SER A 210 -4.04 3.78 -7.61
C SER A 210 -3.33 2.48 -8.04
N PHE A 211 -4.00 1.60 -8.78
CA PHE A 211 -3.47 0.35 -9.34
C PHE A 211 -3.96 0.21 -10.78
N SER A 212 -3.23 -0.58 -11.58
CA SER A 212 -3.52 -0.71 -13.00
C SER A 212 -4.72 -1.63 -13.22
N MET A 213 -5.64 -1.20 -14.09
CA MET A 213 -6.71 -2.05 -14.62
C MET A 213 -6.15 -2.97 -15.70
N ALA A 214 -6.87 -4.05 -16.03
CA ALA A 214 -6.41 -5.01 -17.05
C ALA A 214 -6.08 -4.30 -18.39
N PRO A 215 -4.93 -4.61 -19.04
CA PRO A 215 -4.49 -3.93 -20.26
C PRO A 215 -5.55 -3.83 -21.36
N ARG A 216 -6.26 -4.93 -21.63
CA ARG A 216 -7.37 -4.97 -22.61
C ARG A 216 -8.51 -4.03 -22.22
N TYR A 217 -8.91 -4.05 -20.95
CA TYR A 217 -9.96 -3.17 -20.44
C TYR A 217 -9.60 -1.68 -20.63
N VAL A 218 -8.35 -1.30 -20.36
CA VAL A 218 -7.86 0.08 -20.52
C VAL A 218 -8.00 0.52 -21.97
N ARG A 219 -7.57 -0.32 -22.92
CA ARG A 219 -7.70 -0.05 -24.36
C ARG A 219 -9.15 0.13 -24.78
N ASP A 220 -10.01 -0.82 -24.42
CA ASP A 220 -11.42 -0.81 -24.79
C ASP A 220 -12.17 0.36 -24.15
N PHE A 221 -11.80 0.74 -22.93
CA PHE A 221 -12.36 1.90 -22.23
C PHE A 221 -12.04 3.20 -22.96
N VAL A 222 -10.77 3.42 -23.34
CA VAL A 222 -10.35 4.62 -24.06
C VAL A 222 -11.02 4.69 -25.43
N LEU A 223 -11.05 3.57 -26.18
CA LEU A 223 -11.72 3.48 -27.48
C LEU A 223 -13.20 3.81 -27.39
N ARG A 224 -13.91 3.25 -26.39
CA ARG A 224 -15.35 3.45 -26.21
C ARG A 224 -15.71 4.85 -25.74
N THR A 225 -14.88 5.46 -24.90
CA THR A 225 -15.18 6.77 -24.28
C THR A 225 -14.60 7.96 -25.06
N GLY A 226 -13.69 7.71 -26.00
CA GLY A 226 -12.94 8.78 -26.66
C GLY A 226 -12.07 9.59 -25.69
N LEU A 227 -11.69 9.02 -24.55
CA LEU A 227 -10.91 9.73 -23.54
C LEU A 227 -9.54 10.13 -24.10
N VAL A 228 -9.28 11.43 -24.18
CA VAL A 228 -7.99 11.96 -24.64
C VAL A 228 -7.05 12.15 -23.45
N PRO A 229 -5.82 11.60 -23.49
CA PRO A 229 -4.80 11.86 -22.48
C PRO A 229 -4.50 13.36 -22.36
N VAL A 230 -4.36 13.84 -21.13
CA VAL A 230 -4.05 15.25 -20.85
C VAL A 230 -2.56 15.42 -20.72
N GLU A 231 -2.01 16.47 -21.31
CA GLU A 231 -0.59 16.81 -21.14
C GLU A 231 -0.24 17.15 -19.68
N ARG A 232 0.87 16.57 -19.21
CA ARG A 232 1.41 16.70 -17.86
C ARG A 232 2.93 16.85 -17.93
N ASP A 233 3.45 17.87 -17.24
CA ASP A 233 4.90 18.00 -17.01
C ASP A 233 5.35 16.97 -15.96
N ALA A 234 5.92 15.85 -16.41
CA ALA A 234 6.37 14.76 -15.56
C ALA A 234 7.41 15.23 -14.55
N PHE A 235 8.32 16.12 -14.93
CA PHE A 235 9.31 16.68 -14.02
C PHE A 235 8.66 17.54 -12.94
N GLY A 236 7.69 18.39 -13.31
CA GLY A 236 6.92 19.21 -12.36
C GLY A 236 6.10 18.37 -11.38
N CYS A 237 5.44 17.32 -11.88
CA CYS A 237 4.72 16.36 -11.03
C CYS A 237 5.66 15.61 -10.09
N LEU A 238 6.83 15.17 -10.57
CA LEU A 238 7.86 14.52 -9.76
C LEU A 238 8.41 15.46 -8.70
N GLU A 239 8.69 16.72 -9.04
CA GLU A 239 9.14 17.73 -8.08
C GLU A 239 8.11 17.95 -6.96
N GLN A 240 6.82 18.06 -7.30
CA GLN A 240 5.74 18.16 -6.32
C GLN A 240 5.65 16.90 -5.44
N LYS A 241 5.89 15.72 -6.01
CA LYS A 241 5.96 14.46 -5.26
C LYS A 241 7.12 14.49 -4.26
N LEU A 242 8.31 14.91 -4.68
CA LEU A 242 9.47 15.04 -3.80
C LEU A 242 9.21 16.03 -2.67
N ARG A 243 8.61 17.19 -2.95
CA ARG A 243 8.23 18.17 -1.91
C ARG A 243 7.27 17.56 -0.88
N ARG A 244 6.34 16.69 -1.28
CA ARG A 244 5.42 16.00 -0.35
C ARG A 244 6.12 14.93 0.49
N LEU A 245 7.05 14.20 -0.12
CA LEU A 245 7.83 13.14 0.53
C LEU A 245 8.79 13.73 1.56
N TYR A 246 9.53 14.80 1.24
CA TYR A 246 10.47 15.47 2.14
C TYR A 246 9.82 16.53 3.04
N ARG A 247 8.51 16.43 3.33
CA ARG A 247 7.88 17.25 4.39
C ARG A 247 8.37 16.88 5.79
N GLN A 248 8.91 15.67 5.93
CA GLN A 248 9.69 15.22 7.07
C GLN A 248 11.10 14.87 6.57
N PRO A 249 12.13 15.04 7.42
CA PRO A 249 13.49 14.64 7.07
C PRO A 249 13.54 13.13 6.78
N ALA A 250 14.50 12.70 5.96
CA ALA A 250 14.76 11.28 5.78
C ALA A 250 15.08 10.61 7.14
N PRO A 251 14.72 9.33 7.34
CA PRO A 251 15.08 8.59 8.55
C PRO A 251 16.59 8.63 8.78
N GLU A 252 17.01 8.90 10.02
CA GLU A 252 18.43 8.96 10.38
C GLU A 252 19.07 7.56 10.33
N VAL A 253 18.35 6.55 10.83
CA VAL A 253 18.81 5.16 10.75
C VAL A 253 18.47 4.59 9.38
N ARG A 254 19.49 4.03 8.72
CA ARG A 254 19.34 3.33 7.45
C ARG A 254 18.97 1.88 7.67
N GLY A 255 18.19 1.33 6.75
CA GLY A 255 17.84 -0.08 6.73
C GLY A 255 18.47 -0.85 5.57
N LEU A 256 17.92 -2.03 5.33
CA LEU A 256 18.33 -2.94 4.29
C LEU A 256 17.09 -3.44 3.55
N ALA A 257 17.15 -3.41 2.22
CA ALA A 257 16.19 -4.08 1.37
C ALA A 257 16.88 -5.28 0.72
N LEU A 258 16.18 -6.40 0.65
CA LEU A 258 16.66 -7.66 0.09
C LEU A 258 15.68 -8.12 -0.97
N LEU A 259 16.22 -8.59 -2.10
CA LEU A 259 15.45 -9.22 -3.16
C LEU A 259 15.66 -10.72 -3.07
N GLY A 260 14.59 -11.48 -2.83
CA GLY A 260 14.66 -12.94 -2.76
C GLY A 260 13.54 -13.61 -1.99
N ASP A 261 13.63 -14.93 -1.89
CA ASP A 261 12.64 -15.77 -1.25
C ASP A 261 12.72 -15.67 0.27
N ALA A 262 11.57 -15.61 0.96
CA ALA A 262 11.54 -15.57 2.42
C ALA A 262 12.14 -16.82 3.07
N ARG A 263 12.19 -17.96 2.37
CA ARG A 263 12.76 -19.23 2.85
C ARG A 263 14.28 -19.18 3.07
N ASP A 264 14.97 -18.23 2.43
CA ASP A 264 16.42 -18.05 2.59
C ASP A 264 16.82 -16.73 3.28
N VAL A 265 15.86 -16.02 3.87
CA VAL A 265 16.04 -14.67 4.42
C VAL A 265 17.18 -14.57 5.45
N ALA A 266 17.38 -15.61 6.26
CA ALA A 266 18.42 -15.62 7.29
C ALA A 266 19.83 -15.58 6.69
N GLU A 267 20.09 -16.33 5.62
CA GLU A 267 21.37 -16.29 4.92
C GLU A 267 21.56 -14.95 4.22
N ARG A 268 20.51 -14.50 3.52
CA ARG A 268 20.50 -13.28 2.71
C ARG A 268 20.77 -12.01 3.52
N MET A 269 20.27 -11.93 4.76
CA MET A 269 20.45 -10.72 5.58
C MET A 269 21.78 -10.67 6.34
N ARG A 270 22.40 -11.83 6.65
CA ARG A 270 23.60 -11.88 7.51
C ARG A 270 24.80 -11.17 6.91
N GLY A 271 25.12 -11.45 5.64
CA GLY A 271 26.25 -10.84 4.94
C GLY A 271 26.19 -9.31 4.95
N PRO A 272 25.13 -8.70 4.39
CA PRO A 272 25.01 -7.25 4.34
C PRO A 272 24.93 -6.57 5.73
N LEU A 273 24.37 -7.25 6.75
CA LEU A 273 24.37 -6.72 8.12
C LEU A 273 25.76 -6.76 8.74
N ARG A 274 26.50 -7.87 8.56
CA ARG A 274 27.87 -8.02 9.05
C ARG A 274 28.83 -7.00 8.41
N GLU A 275 28.72 -6.79 7.11
CA GLU A 275 29.50 -5.79 6.37
C GLU A 275 29.31 -4.37 6.92
N ARG A 276 28.13 -4.10 7.49
CA ARG A 276 27.79 -2.81 8.11
C ARG A 276 28.03 -2.79 9.63
N ALA A 277 28.63 -3.83 10.20
CA ALA A 277 28.82 -4.01 11.64
C ALA A 277 27.51 -3.87 12.46
N LEU A 278 26.40 -4.37 11.90
CA LEU A 278 25.08 -4.35 12.52
C LEU A 278 24.75 -5.72 13.15
N PRO A 279 23.81 -5.78 14.12
CA PRO A 279 23.33 -7.05 14.64
C PRO A 279 22.80 -7.94 13.51
N GLU A 280 23.23 -9.20 13.45
CA GLU A 280 22.87 -10.12 12.37
C GLU A 280 21.52 -10.84 12.58
N ARG A 281 20.86 -10.59 13.72
CA ARG A 281 19.63 -11.28 14.13
C ARG A 281 18.52 -10.29 14.46
N ALA A 282 17.33 -10.57 13.95
CA ALA A 282 16.12 -9.81 14.20
C ALA A 282 15.58 -10.08 15.61
N ARG A 283 15.18 -9.02 16.29
CA ARG A 283 14.55 -9.06 17.61
C ARG A 283 13.03 -8.89 17.54
N LEU A 284 12.54 -8.40 16.41
CA LEU A 284 11.14 -8.34 16.04
C LEU A 284 11.00 -8.73 14.56
N VAL A 285 10.05 -9.62 14.28
CA VAL A 285 9.51 -9.81 12.94
C VAL A 285 8.08 -9.32 12.95
N LEU A 286 7.72 -8.42 12.03
CA LEU A 286 6.35 -7.99 11.82
C LEU A 286 6.05 -8.02 10.33
N THR A 287 5.16 -8.93 9.95
CA THR A 287 4.91 -9.21 8.53
C THR A 287 3.48 -9.66 8.28
N SER A 288 3.05 -9.54 7.03
CA SER A 288 1.81 -10.11 6.52
C SER A 288 2.17 -11.02 5.35
N PRO A 289 2.24 -12.35 5.55
CA PRO A 289 2.51 -13.26 4.46
C PRO A 289 1.49 -13.12 3.31
N PRO A 290 1.89 -13.39 2.06
CA PRO A 290 1.00 -13.24 0.92
C PRO A 290 -0.22 -14.16 1.04
N TYR A 291 -1.42 -13.63 0.75
CA TYR A 291 -2.64 -14.42 0.76
C TYR A 291 -2.82 -15.21 -0.55
N LEU A 292 -3.31 -16.44 -0.40
CA LEU A 292 -3.78 -17.33 -1.46
C LEU A 292 -4.54 -16.58 -2.56
N ARG A 293 -4.14 -16.67 -3.84
CA ARG A 293 -4.96 -16.38 -5.05
C ARG A 293 -5.66 -15.02 -5.18
N VAL A 294 -5.45 -14.07 -4.28
CA VAL A 294 -6.28 -12.85 -4.21
C VAL A 294 -5.69 -11.68 -5.00
N VAL A 295 -4.36 -11.61 -5.20
CA VAL A 295 -3.71 -10.45 -5.83
C VAL A 295 -2.62 -10.88 -6.82
N LYS A 296 -2.84 -10.56 -8.10
CA LYS A 296 -1.80 -10.62 -9.14
C LYS A 296 -0.99 -9.33 -9.13
N TYR A 297 0.14 -9.32 -8.43
CA TYR A 297 0.92 -8.10 -8.20
C TYR A 297 1.55 -7.55 -9.49
N GLY A 298 1.96 -8.41 -10.40
CA GLY A 298 2.39 -8.07 -11.76
C GLY A 298 1.29 -7.34 -12.50
N SER A 299 0.15 -8.02 -12.66
CA SER A 299 -1.04 -7.49 -13.34
C SER A 299 -1.53 -6.16 -12.74
N CYS A 300 -1.55 -6.00 -11.41
CA CYS A 300 -2.01 -4.74 -10.79
C CYS A 300 -0.99 -3.59 -10.87
N ASN A 301 0.26 -3.87 -11.28
CA ASN A 301 1.33 -2.88 -11.39
C ASN A 301 1.95 -2.81 -12.79
N TRP A 302 1.31 -3.36 -13.83
CA TRP A 302 1.91 -3.49 -15.16
C TRP A 302 2.48 -2.17 -15.71
N LEU A 303 1.82 -1.03 -15.47
CA LEU A 303 2.31 0.27 -15.94
C LEU A 303 3.59 0.71 -15.22
N ARG A 304 3.71 0.37 -13.93
CA ARG A 304 4.90 0.66 -13.10
C ARG A 304 6.03 -0.28 -13.44
N LEU A 305 5.72 -1.55 -13.68
CA LEU A 305 6.69 -2.55 -14.07
C LEU A 305 7.26 -2.26 -15.45
N TRP A 306 6.42 -1.87 -16.42
CA TRP A 306 6.85 -1.35 -17.71
C TRP A 306 7.79 -0.15 -17.57
N PHE A 307 7.45 0.82 -16.71
CA PHE A 307 8.33 1.97 -16.44
C PHE A 307 9.71 1.54 -15.90
N LEU A 308 9.76 0.45 -15.14
CA LEU A 308 10.99 -0.07 -14.56
C LEU A 308 11.71 -1.11 -15.45
N GLY A 309 11.16 -1.43 -16.63
CA GLY A 309 11.70 -2.50 -17.49
C GLY A 309 11.56 -3.91 -16.90
N ILE A 310 10.56 -4.13 -16.05
CA ILE A 310 10.28 -5.42 -15.41
C ILE A 310 9.04 -6.03 -16.08
N SER A 311 9.11 -7.32 -16.46
CA SER A 311 7.93 -8.04 -16.98
C SER A 311 6.92 -8.31 -15.86
N ALA A 312 5.66 -7.91 -16.10
CA ALA A 312 4.55 -8.19 -15.19
C ALA A 312 4.25 -9.69 -15.13
N GLU A 313 4.36 -10.37 -16.25
CA GLU A 313 4.16 -11.81 -16.40
C GLU A 313 5.23 -12.60 -15.65
N ALA A 314 6.50 -12.17 -15.72
CA ALA A 314 7.58 -12.77 -14.94
C ALA A 314 7.34 -12.61 -13.43
N VAL A 315 6.91 -11.43 -12.98
CA VAL A 315 6.55 -11.21 -11.58
C VAL A 315 5.41 -12.14 -11.15
N ASP A 316 4.30 -12.17 -11.88
CA ASP A 316 3.17 -13.08 -11.58
C ASP A 316 3.53 -14.57 -11.75
N GLY A 317 4.55 -14.91 -12.54
CA GLY A 317 5.03 -16.28 -12.71
C GLY A 317 5.95 -16.76 -11.57
N THR A 318 6.68 -15.85 -10.93
CA THR A 318 7.55 -16.15 -9.77
C THR A 318 6.78 -16.19 -8.45
N LEU A 319 5.75 -15.37 -8.34
CA LEU A 319 4.81 -15.39 -7.24
C LEU A 319 3.84 -16.53 -7.54
N ASP A 320 4.13 -17.74 -7.07
CA ASP A 320 3.30 -18.91 -7.33
C ASP A 320 1.90 -18.71 -6.70
N ASP A 321 0.99 -18.12 -7.47
CA ASP A 321 -0.37 -17.76 -7.07
C ASP A 321 -1.28 -19.00 -6.95
N ALA A 322 -0.77 -20.21 -7.21
CA ALA A 322 -1.57 -21.43 -7.30
C ALA A 322 -1.71 -22.21 -5.98
N HIS A 323 -1.19 -21.67 -4.88
CA HIS A 323 -1.26 -22.36 -3.60
C HIS A 323 -2.73 -22.58 -3.18
N HIS A 324 -3.12 -23.83 -2.98
CA HIS A 324 -4.29 -24.22 -2.20
C HIS A 324 -3.94 -24.08 -0.71
N ARG A 325 -4.93 -24.22 0.21
CA ARG A 325 -4.68 -24.13 1.66
C ARG A 325 -3.50 -24.98 2.12
N ALA A 326 -3.38 -26.22 1.66
CA ALA A 326 -2.29 -27.13 2.05
C ALA A 326 -0.90 -26.66 1.54
N PRO A 327 -0.70 -26.39 0.23
CA PRO A 327 0.54 -25.78 -0.26
C PRO A 327 0.92 -24.51 0.51
N TYR A 328 -0.04 -23.62 0.81
CA TYR A 328 0.26 -22.38 1.53
C TYR A 328 0.77 -22.62 2.95
N LEU A 329 0.18 -23.58 3.67
CA LEU A 329 0.68 -23.97 4.99
C LEU A 329 2.08 -24.58 4.90
N THR A 330 2.38 -25.36 3.86
CA THR A 330 3.74 -25.84 3.59
C THR A 330 4.71 -24.69 3.32
N PHE A 331 4.34 -23.75 2.44
CA PHE A 331 5.14 -22.57 2.15
C PHE A 331 5.43 -21.73 3.40
N LEU A 332 4.42 -21.50 4.24
CA LEU A 332 4.61 -20.78 5.51
C LEU A 332 5.49 -21.56 6.48
N ARG A 333 5.34 -22.88 6.53
CA ARG A 333 6.19 -23.74 7.35
C ARG A 333 7.66 -23.63 6.91
N GLU A 334 7.93 -23.76 5.62
CA GLU A 334 9.27 -23.59 5.04
C GLU A 334 9.82 -22.18 5.29
N SER A 335 8.99 -21.15 5.15
CA SER A 335 9.37 -19.77 5.41
C SER A 335 9.71 -19.54 6.89
N LEU A 336 8.93 -20.12 7.82
CA LEU A 336 9.19 -20.04 9.25
C LEU A 336 10.42 -20.85 9.67
N ALA A 337 10.69 -21.97 9.00
CA ALA A 337 11.93 -22.73 9.16
C ALA A 337 13.14 -21.90 8.72
N GLY A 338 13.07 -21.29 7.52
CA GLY A 338 14.10 -20.40 6.98
C GLY A 338 14.30 -19.11 7.78
N LEU A 339 13.24 -18.62 8.43
CA LEU A 339 13.29 -17.46 9.31
C LEU A 339 14.01 -17.76 10.64
N ARG A 340 13.92 -18.99 11.16
CA ARG A 340 14.37 -19.35 12.51
C ARG A 340 15.84 -18.97 12.79
N PRO A 341 16.81 -19.20 11.87
CA PRO A 341 18.20 -18.80 12.07
C PRO A 341 18.44 -17.29 12.04
N ALA A 342 17.48 -16.48 11.56
CA ALA A 342 17.53 -15.02 11.57
C ALA A 342 17.12 -14.42 12.92
N LEU A 343 16.57 -15.21 13.86
CA LEU A 343 15.98 -14.70 15.08
C LEU A 343 16.96 -14.67 16.25
N ALA A 344 16.90 -13.60 17.04
CA ALA A 344 17.49 -13.57 18.37
C ALA A 344 16.71 -14.49 19.33
N ASP A 345 17.34 -14.93 20.42
CA ASP A 345 16.71 -15.85 21.38
C ASP A 345 15.47 -15.23 22.04
N ASP A 346 15.48 -13.92 22.27
CA ASP A 346 14.36 -13.17 22.83
C ASP A 346 13.44 -12.53 21.77
N ALA A 347 13.52 -12.97 20.51
CA ALA A 347 12.75 -12.39 19.42
C ALA A 347 11.24 -12.61 19.57
N VAL A 348 10.47 -11.64 19.10
CA VAL A 348 9.02 -11.74 18.95
C VAL A 348 8.69 -11.76 17.46
N VAL A 349 7.82 -12.66 17.02
CA VAL A 349 7.36 -12.78 15.64
C VAL A 349 5.86 -12.54 15.61
N VAL A 350 5.44 -11.61 14.77
CA VAL A 350 4.05 -11.18 14.62
C VAL A 350 3.65 -11.39 13.17
N LEU A 351 2.74 -12.34 12.94
CA LEU A 351 2.17 -12.64 11.63
C LEU A 351 0.77 -12.04 11.56
N VAL A 352 0.56 -11.08 10.67
CA VAL A 352 -0.76 -10.54 10.35
C VAL A 352 -1.41 -11.48 9.34
N ILE A 353 -2.44 -12.19 9.78
CA ILE A 353 -3.14 -13.22 9.01
C ILE A 353 -4.63 -12.84 8.93
N GLY A 354 -5.06 -12.37 7.77
CA GLY A 354 -6.46 -12.12 7.42
C GLY A 354 -7.23 -13.43 7.32
N ASP A 355 -8.39 -13.50 7.97
CA ASP A 355 -9.25 -14.68 7.87
C ASP A 355 -9.74 -14.86 6.41
N VAL A 356 -10.10 -16.09 6.01
CA VAL A 356 -10.68 -16.39 4.69
C VAL A 356 -12.07 -16.99 4.87
N GLU A 357 -13.12 -16.31 4.38
CA GLU A 357 -14.53 -16.73 4.52
C GLU A 357 -14.99 -17.70 3.41
N MET A 358 -14.27 -17.80 2.28
CA MET A 358 -14.69 -18.59 1.11
C MET A 358 -13.55 -19.37 0.45
N ASP A 359 -13.82 -20.62 0.09
CA ASP A 359 -13.02 -21.43 -0.83
C ASP A 359 -13.91 -21.85 -2.03
N ARG A 360 -13.48 -21.55 -3.26
CA ARG A 360 -14.22 -21.83 -4.52
C ARG A 360 -15.69 -21.37 -4.53
N GLY A 361 -15.99 -20.19 -3.97
CA GLY A 361 -17.37 -19.66 -3.94
C GLY A 361 -18.35 -20.47 -3.07
N ARG A 362 -17.84 -21.46 -2.31
CA ARG A 362 -18.59 -22.12 -1.24
C ARG A 362 -18.22 -21.45 0.08
N ALA A 363 -19.25 -21.13 0.86
CA ALA A 363 -19.06 -20.73 2.25
C ALA A 363 -18.37 -21.88 2.97
N ILE A 364 -17.24 -21.59 3.61
CA ILE A 364 -16.66 -22.54 4.56
C ILE A 364 -17.64 -22.53 5.74
N SER A 365 -18.20 -23.69 6.08
CA SER A 365 -19.20 -23.84 7.16
C SER A 365 -18.69 -23.29 8.50
N ASP A 366 -17.36 -23.24 8.66
CA ASP A 366 -16.62 -22.83 9.86
C ASP A 366 -15.60 -21.74 9.51
N GLY A 367 -16.06 -20.54 9.10
CA GLY A 367 -15.23 -19.40 8.64
C GLY A 367 -14.24 -18.79 9.65
N VAL A 368 -13.54 -19.60 10.45
CA VAL A 368 -12.70 -19.22 11.59
C VAL A 368 -11.54 -20.22 11.61
N GLY A 369 -10.30 -19.80 11.34
CA GLY A 369 -9.18 -20.72 11.54
C GLY A 369 -7.90 -20.55 10.74
N LEU A 370 -7.67 -19.48 9.95
CA LEU A 370 -6.43 -19.44 9.18
C LEU A 370 -5.21 -19.26 10.10
N ALA A 371 -5.29 -18.38 11.09
CA ALA A 371 -4.23 -18.22 12.08
C ALA A 371 -4.01 -19.52 12.89
N GLU A 372 -5.08 -20.21 13.25
CA GLU A 372 -5.06 -21.50 13.94
C GLU A 372 -4.41 -22.60 13.09
N ALA A 373 -4.71 -22.63 11.79
CA ALA A 373 -4.11 -23.55 10.84
C ALA A 373 -2.63 -23.23 10.61
N VAL A 374 -2.26 -21.96 10.49
CA VAL A 374 -0.86 -21.53 10.41
C VAL A 374 -0.11 -21.90 11.68
N TRP A 375 -0.70 -21.68 12.85
CA TRP A 375 -0.10 -22.12 14.11
C TRP A 375 0.15 -23.64 14.11
N THR A 376 -0.90 -24.44 13.84
CA THR A 376 -0.87 -25.90 14.00
C THR A 376 -0.01 -26.59 12.94
N ALA A 377 -0.09 -26.13 11.68
CA ALA A 377 0.54 -26.79 10.55
C ALA A 377 1.90 -26.19 10.14
N ALA A 378 2.22 -24.96 10.57
CA ALA A 378 3.46 -24.27 10.20
C ALA A 378 4.31 -23.86 11.39
N ALA A 379 3.81 -23.05 12.32
CA ALA A 379 4.65 -22.52 13.40
C ALA A 379 5.00 -23.56 14.49
N GLN A 380 4.02 -24.30 15.00
CA GLN A 380 4.23 -25.28 16.06
C GLN A 380 5.20 -26.42 15.65
N PRO A 381 5.10 -27.01 14.43
CA PRO A 381 6.05 -28.04 13.99
C PRO A 381 7.49 -27.54 13.91
N GLU A 382 7.69 -26.26 13.57
CA GLU A 382 9.00 -25.62 13.54
C GLU A 382 9.47 -25.15 14.92
N GLY A 383 8.81 -25.59 16.00
CA GLY A 383 9.23 -25.37 17.39
C GLY A 383 9.04 -23.94 17.90
N TYR A 384 8.21 -23.14 17.25
CA TYR A 384 7.80 -21.84 17.79
C TYR A 384 6.86 -22.04 18.99
N LEU A 385 6.87 -21.08 19.89
CA LEU A 385 5.99 -21.03 21.06
C LEU A 385 4.97 -19.91 20.90
N LEU A 386 3.70 -20.22 21.20
CA LEU A 386 2.60 -19.28 21.11
C LEU A 386 2.57 -18.36 22.32
N ALA A 387 2.67 -17.05 22.09
CA ALA A 387 2.28 -16.07 23.09
C ALA A 387 0.75 -15.91 23.08
N GLY A 388 0.15 -15.90 21.88
CA GLY A 388 -1.31 -15.80 21.70
C GLY A 388 -1.70 -15.05 20.42
N VAL A 389 -2.99 -14.75 20.29
CA VAL A 389 -3.58 -14.12 19.11
C VAL A 389 -4.25 -12.80 19.48
N ALA A 390 -3.87 -11.72 18.80
CA ALA A 390 -4.57 -10.44 18.86
C ALA A 390 -5.55 -10.30 17.68
N ILE A 391 -6.68 -9.64 17.91
CA ILE A 391 -7.77 -9.52 16.93
C ILE A 391 -7.81 -8.10 16.39
N ASP A 392 -7.76 -7.96 15.07
CA ASP A 392 -7.91 -6.70 14.34
C ASP A 392 -9.21 -6.72 13.50
N ASP A 393 -10.32 -6.28 14.09
CA ASP A 393 -11.58 -6.01 13.36
C ASP A 393 -11.44 -4.88 12.31
N ILE A 394 -11.32 -5.22 11.04
CA ILE A 394 -11.27 -4.26 9.94
C ILE A 394 -12.69 -3.86 9.56
N ALA A 395 -13.10 -2.64 9.95
CA ALA A 395 -14.38 -2.09 9.54
C ALA A 395 -14.52 -2.09 8.01
N ALA A 396 -15.61 -2.66 7.48
CA ALA A 396 -15.83 -2.93 6.05
C ALA A 396 -15.68 -1.71 5.11
N HIS A 397 -15.70 -0.49 5.64
CA HIS A 397 -15.49 0.75 4.87
C HIS A 397 -14.02 1.12 4.64
N ARG A 398 -13.04 0.40 5.24
CA ARG A 398 -11.60 0.69 5.16
C ARG A 398 -10.79 -0.30 4.31
N LYS A 399 -11.39 -1.41 3.84
CA LYS A 399 -10.69 -2.43 3.01
C LYS A 399 -10.60 -1.96 1.55
N MET A 400 -9.41 -2.04 0.95
CA MET A 400 -9.17 -1.59 -0.44
C MET A 400 -9.89 -2.45 -1.51
N THR A 401 -10.50 -3.58 -1.13
CA THR A 401 -11.23 -4.49 -2.03
C THR A 401 -12.55 -3.95 -2.56
N ARG A 402 -13.06 -2.81 -2.05
CA ARG A 402 -14.30 -2.18 -2.55
C ARG A 402 -14.19 -1.53 -3.94
N ILE A 403 -12.99 -1.45 -4.50
CA ILE A 403 -12.74 -0.87 -5.83
C ILE A 403 -13.24 -1.82 -6.95
N TRP A 404 -13.71 -3.03 -6.59
CA TRP A 404 -14.15 -4.09 -7.51
C TRP A 404 -15.68 -4.24 -7.62
N GLY A 405 -16.45 -3.22 -7.22
CA GLY A 405 -17.91 -3.21 -7.42
C GLY A 405 -18.65 -4.37 -6.74
N SER A 406 -19.81 -4.76 -7.28
CA SER A 406 -20.69 -5.82 -6.76
C SER A 406 -20.09 -7.23 -6.79
N GLU A 407 -18.90 -7.40 -7.37
CA GLU A 407 -18.11 -8.64 -7.33
C GLU A 407 -17.08 -8.67 -6.20
N ALA A 408 -17.15 -7.72 -5.26
CA ALA A 408 -16.38 -7.78 -4.02
C ALA A 408 -16.78 -9.05 -3.24
N GLY A 409 -16.06 -10.15 -3.49
CA GLY A 409 -16.13 -11.36 -2.70
C GLY A 409 -16.11 -10.97 -1.23
N ARG A 410 -17.08 -11.50 -0.46
CA ARG A 410 -17.29 -11.24 0.97
C ARG A 410 -15.96 -11.37 1.70
N ALA A 411 -15.25 -10.25 1.80
CA ALA A 411 -13.94 -10.18 2.39
C ALA A 411 -14.17 -10.09 3.89
N THR A 412 -13.54 -10.99 4.62
CA THR A 412 -13.54 -11.10 6.09
C THR A 412 -13.39 -9.75 6.79
N ARG A 413 -14.17 -9.61 7.87
CA ARG A 413 -14.27 -8.40 8.70
C ARG A 413 -13.21 -8.31 9.80
N THR A 414 -12.29 -9.28 9.88
CA THR A 414 -11.31 -9.39 10.97
C THR A 414 -10.00 -10.01 10.47
N ASP A 415 -8.87 -9.39 10.82
CA ASP A 415 -7.52 -9.94 10.70
C ASP A 415 -7.07 -10.47 12.09
N ARG A 416 -6.31 -11.56 12.11
CA ARG A 416 -5.72 -12.15 13.31
C ARG A 416 -4.21 -11.96 13.30
N LEU A 417 -3.69 -11.41 14.39
CA LEU A 417 -2.26 -11.21 14.58
C LEU A 417 -1.74 -12.34 15.47
N LEU A 418 -1.10 -13.32 14.86
CA LEU A 418 -0.50 -14.45 15.55
C LEU A 418 0.86 -14.03 16.12
N VAL A 419 0.98 -14.03 17.45
CA VAL A 419 2.21 -13.63 18.17
C VAL A 419 2.91 -14.89 18.69
N ILE A 420 4.07 -15.18 18.13
CA ILE A 420 4.89 -16.36 18.44
C ILE A 420 6.33 -15.96 18.76
N SER A 421 7.11 -16.90 19.28
CA SER A 421 8.52 -16.68 19.63
C SER A 421 9.34 -17.96 19.44
N PRO A 422 10.65 -17.87 19.13
CA PRO A 422 11.49 -19.05 18.93
C PRO A 422 11.85 -19.77 20.24
N THR A 423 11.77 -19.06 21.38
CA THR A 423 12.11 -19.58 22.72
C THR A 423 11.12 -19.09 23.78
N GLU A 424 11.18 -19.72 24.95
CA GLU A 424 10.37 -19.33 26.12
C GLU A 424 10.72 -17.92 26.62
N VAL A 425 11.97 -17.48 26.45
CA VAL A 425 12.41 -16.12 26.81
C VAL A 425 11.69 -15.09 25.94
N GLY A 426 11.66 -15.31 24.62
CA GLY A 426 10.91 -14.46 23.68
C GLY A 426 9.40 -14.46 23.98
N ARG A 427 8.82 -15.63 24.29
CA ARG A 427 7.39 -15.75 24.63
C ARG A 427 7.03 -14.95 25.88
N ARG A 428 7.83 -15.04 26.94
CA ARG A 428 7.63 -14.26 28.17
C ARG A 428 7.79 -12.76 27.92
N ARG A 429 8.77 -12.36 27.10
CA ARG A 429 8.95 -10.96 26.68
C ARG A 429 7.72 -10.44 25.94
N ALA A 430 7.15 -11.22 25.02
CA ALA A 430 5.94 -10.87 24.31
C ALA A 430 4.79 -10.61 25.30
N LEU A 431 4.52 -11.57 26.21
CA LEU A 431 3.46 -11.46 27.21
C LEU A 431 3.65 -10.28 28.18
N ALA A 432 4.89 -10.03 28.63
CA ALA A 432 5.20 -8.93 29.54
C ALA A 432 5.03 -7.55 28.90
N SER A 433 5.13 -7.44 27.57
CA SER A 433 5.14 -6.16 26.86
C SER A 433 3.77 -5.80 26.26
N VAL A 434 2.76 -6.66 26.38
CA VAL A 434 1.40 -6.48 25.80
C VAL A 434 0.78 -5.15 26.21
N THR A 435 0.91 -4.78 27.49
CA THR A 435 0.32 -3.58 28.08
C THR A 435 1.25 -2.37 28.05
N THR A 436 2.39 -2.46 27.36
CA THR A 436 3.33 -1.32 27.25
C THR A 436 2.63 -0.15 26.56
N PRO A 437 2.54 1.02 27.21
CA PRO A 437 1.97 2.21 26.60
C PRO A 437 2.78 2.63 25.35
N ILE A 438 2.06 3.03 24.30
CA ILE A 438 2.67 3.51 23.06
C ILE A 438 2.63 5.03 23.01
N ASP A 439 3.76 5.65 22.69
CA ASP A 439 3.82 7.08 22.41
C ASP A 439 3.45 7.38 20.95
N TRP A 440 2.16 7.69 20.73
CA TRP A 440 1.63 8.07 19.42
C TRP A 440 2.04 9.46 18.93
N ASN A 441 2.76 10.25 19.75
CA ASN A 441 3.30 11.55 19.36
C ASN A 441 4.69 11.44 18.71
N SER A 442 5.28 10.24 18.70
CA SER A 442 6.56 9.94 18.07
C SER A 442 6.35 8.88 16.98
N PRO A 443 6.88 9.06 15.76
CA PRO A 443 7.67 10.18 15.28
C PRO A 443 6.77 11.38 14.97
N ARG A 444 7.13 12.58 15.42
CA ARG A 444 6.28 13.79 15.39
C ARG A 444 5.51 13.92 14.06
N PRO A 445 4.16 13.89 14.08
CA PRO A 445 3.38 14.12 12.87
C PRO A 445 3.73 15.47 12.27
N SER A 446 3.74 15.57 10.94
CA SER A 446 3.96 16.83 10.24
C SER A 446 2.99 17.89 10.80
N ARG A 447 3.51 18.93 11.47
CA ARG A 447 2.70 20.12 11.77
C ARG A 447 2.22 20.66 10.43
N ARG A 448 0.91 20.59 10.15
CA ARG A 448 0.30 21.55 9.22
C ARG A 448 0.65 22.91 9.79
N THR A 449 1.43 23.69 9.06
CA THR A 449 1.67 25.10 9.39
C THR A 449 0.32 25.82 9.32
N SER A 450 -0.41 25.85 10.43
CA SER A 450 -1.43 26.86 10.64
C SER A 450 -0.69 28.19 10.78
N ARG A 451 -0.86 29.06 9.79
CA ARG A 451 -0.52 30.48 9.94
C ARG A 451 -1.26 31.02 11.17
N GLY A 452 -0.58 31.94 11.85
CA GLY A 452 -0.78 32.26 13.25
C GLY A 452 -2.19 32.70 13.63
N ARG A 453 -2.56 32.34 14.86
CA ARG A 453 -3.29 33.22 15.78
C ARG A 453 -2.73 32.98 17.17
N SER A 454 -1.82 33.86 17.57
CA SER A 454 -1.46 34.10 18.95
C SER A 454 -2.65 34.72 19.67
N VAL A 455 -3.24 34.03 20.65
CA VAL A 455 -4.03 34.69 21.70
C VAL A 455 -3.75 34.00 23.04
N GLY A 456 -2.99 34.73 23.86
CA GLY A 456 -3.20 34.96 25.29
C GLY A 456 -3.70 33.82 26.17
N MET A 457 -2.78 33.29 26.96
CA MET A 457 -3.02 32.57 28.21
C MET A 457 -3.72 33.50 29.24
N ARG A 458 -4.85 33.07 29.80
CA ARG A 458 -5.30 33.48 31.15
C ARG A 458 -6.01 32.32 31.84
N GLU A 459 -5.47 31.95 32.98
CA GLU A 459 -6.04 31.01 33.96
C GLU A 459 -7.27 31.60 34.69
N LYS A 460 -8.13 30.68 35.13
CA LYS A 460 -9.09 30.65 36.27
C LYS A 460 -10.19 29.67 35.83
N GLY A 461 -10.48 28.53 36.46
CA GLY A 461 -10.51 28.19 37.87
C GLY A 461 -11.97 27.89 38.25
N SER A 462 -12.24 26.65 38.69
CA SER A 462 -13.35 26.22 39.58
C SER A 462 -14.64 25.62 39.01
N ARG A 463 -14.87 24.35 39.42
CA ARG A 463 -16.07 23.71 40.02
C ARG A 463 -17.43 23.58 39.27
N LEU A 464 -17.75 22.30 39.01
CA LEU A 464 -18.90 21.52 39.52
C LEU A 464 -20.37 22.05 39.40
N ALA A 465 -21.18 21.25 38.70
CA ALA A 465 -22.46 20.62 39.14
C ALA A 465 -23.83 21.38 39.19
N ILE A 466 -24.80 20.80 38.44
CA ILE A 466 -26.14 20.28 38.88
C ILE A 466 -27.44 21.13 38.67
N LEU A 467 -28.48 20.42 38.16
CA LEU A 467 -29.97 20.65 38.10
C LEU A 467 -30.51 21.74 37.14
N GLY A 468 -31.67 21.64 36.46
CA GLY A 468 -32.77 20.67 36.48
C GLY A 468 -34.16 21.35 36.47
N ALA A 469 -34.82 21.36 35.30
CA ALA A 469 -36.28 21.21 35.01
C ALA A 469 -37.34 22.35 35.14
N HIS A 470 -38.35 22.23 34.23
CA HIS A 470 -39.76 22.73 34.17
C HIS A 470 -40.02 24.22 33.79
N GLU A 471 -41.03 24.64 32.98
CA GLU A 471 -42.41 24.23 32.60
C GLU A 471 -42.80 24.94 31.25
N VAL A 472 -43.37 24.32 30.19
CA VAL A 472 -44.79 24.13 29.78
C VAL A 472 -45.70 25.38 29.79
N ASP A 473 -46.20 25.85 28.62
CA ASP A 473 -47.59 25.63 28.14
C ASP A 473 -47.92 26.34 26.79
N VAL A 474 -48.89 25.79 26.05
CA VAL A 474 -49.44 26.18 24.71
C VAL A 474 -50.96 26.38 24.90
N PRO A 475 -51.72 27.28 24.22
CA PRO A 475 -52.49 26.92 22.99
C PRO A 475 -52.96 28.14 22.11
N PRO A 476 -53.93 28.03 21.16
CA PRO A 476 -53.68 27.87 19.72
C PRO A 476 -54.53 28.80 18.79
N ARG A 477 -54.43 28.67 17.44
CA ARG A 477 -55.55 28.48 16.45
C ARG A 477 -55.36 29.08 15.03
N ARG A 478 -55.74 28.23 14.04
CA ARG A 478 -56.59 28.43 12.82
C ARG A 478 -56.07 29.11 11.52
N SER A 479 -55.74 28.26 10.54
CA SER A 479 -56.42 27.95 9.25
C SER A 479 -57.05 29.00 8.30
N ARG A 480 -56.82 28.74 6.98
CA ARG A 480 -57.51 29.17 5.71
C ARG A 480 -57.04 30.53 5.17
N GLY A 481 -56.60 30.74 3.92
CA GLY A 481 -56.74 30.01 2.65
C GLY A 481 -57.60 30.83 1.70
N ASP A 482 -57.09 31.25 0.53
CA ASP A 482 -57.87 31.56 -0.69
C ASP A 482 -56.93 31.89 -1.89
N GLY A 483 -57.31 31.41 -3.08
CA GLY A 483 -56.60 31.54 -4.35
C GLY A 483 -57.13 32.66 -5.29
N PRO A 484 -57.23 32.43 -6.62
CA PRO A 484 -56.45 33.05 -7.71
C PRO A 484 -57.37 33.89 -8.67
N PRO A 485 -57.22 33.98 -10.02
CA PRO A 485 -56.10 34.05 -11.00
C PRO A 485 -56.21 35.28 -11.98
N GLY A 486 -55.28 35.43 -12.96
CA GLY A 486 -55.45 36.35 -14.12
C GLY A 486 -54.23 36.37 -15.08
N ALA A 487 -54.47 36.43 -16.40
CA ALA A 487 -53.61 35.99 -17.51
C ALA A 487 -53.02 37.11 -18.41
N ASP A 488 -52.39 36.68 -19.52
CA ASP A 488 -51.94 37.37 -20.77
C ASP A 488 -50.49 37.92 -20.79
N GLU A 489 -49.52 37.26 -21.45
CA GLU A 489 -49.17 37.14 -22.90
C GLU A 489 -48.11 38.17 -23.36
N GLU A 490 -46.87 37.72 -23.64
CA GLU A 490 -46.18 37.76 -24.97
C GLU A 490 -44.63 37.70 -24.91
N SER A 491 -44.07 36.90 -25.84
CA SER A 491 -42.73 36.95 -26.47
C SER A 491 -41.46 36.42 -25.72
N GLY A 492 -40.89 35.31 -26.23
CA GLY A 492 -39.64 34.67 -25.76
C GLY A 492 -38.38 35.14 -26.52
N PRO A 493 -37.32 34.30 -26.69
CA PRO A 493 -36.80 33.23 -25.84
C PRO A 493 -35.30 33.45 -25.49
N ARG A 494 -34.76 32.82 -24.43
CA ARG A 494 -33.34 32.35 -24.37
C ARG A 494 -33.06 31.49 -23.11
N THR A 495 -32.66 30.25 -23.40
CA THR A 495 -31.70 29.38 -22.69
C THR A 495 -31.95 29.03 -21.22
N HIS A 496 -32.52 27.85 -21.01
CA HIS A 496 -32.57 27.15 -19.73
C HIS A 496 -31.33 26.26 -19.51
N ASP A 497 -30.81 26.35 -18.30
CA ASP A 497 -30.06 25.33 -17.57
C ASP A 497 -30.66 23.93 -17.71
N GLN A 498 -29.81 22.91 -17.86
CA GLN A 498 -30.18 21.52 -17.60
C GLN A 498 -29.55 21.03 -16.27
N PRO A 499 -30.34 20.35 -15.41
CA PRO A 499 -29.89 19.75 -14.14
C PRO A 499 -29.19 18.39 -14.36
N PRO A 500 -28.51 17.83 -13.33
CA PRO A 500 -27.63 16.68 -13.50
C PRO A 500 -28.37 15.36 -13.72
N VAL A 501 -27.82 14.53 -14.61
CA VAL A 501 -28.34 13.21 -14.99
C VAL A 501 -28.00 12.16 -13.93
N GLU A 502 -29.02 11.51 -13.38
CA GLU A 502 -28.92 10.30 -12.56
C GLU A 502 -28.57 9.08 -13.42
N LEU A 503 -27.63 8.24 -12.94
CA LEU A 503 -27.22 6.99 -13.55
C LEU A 503 -28.11 5.83 -13.06
N HIS A 504 -28.89 5.23 -13.96
CA HIS A 504 -29.58 3.95 -13.71
C HIS A 504 -28.65 2.74 -13.82
N PRO A 505 -28.87 1.65 -13.04
CA PRO A 505 -28.07 0.43 -13.09
C PRO A 505 -28.40 -0.45 -14.31
N ALA A 506 -27.37 -1.08 -14.87
CA ALA A 506 -27.41 -1.90 -16.08
C ALA A 506 -28.16 -3.24 -15.90
N ALA A 507 -28.90 -3.63 -16.93
CA ALA A 507 -29.61 -4.90 -17.05
C ALA A 507 -28.64 -6.07 -17.33
N ALA A 508 -28.91 -7.21 -16.69
CA ALA A 508 -28.17 -8.47 -16.84
C ALA A 508 -28.47 -9.16 -18.18
N GLY A 509 -27.43 -9.62 -18.88
CA GLY A 509 -27.53 -10.49 -20.05
C GLY A 509 -27.84 -11.95 -19.68
N PRO A 510 -28.40 -12.76 -20.61
CA PRO A 510 -28.91 -14.09 -20.31
C PRO A 510 -27.81 -15.15 -20.18
N PRO A 511 -28.06 -16.25 -19.44
CA PRO A 511 -27.09 -17.30 -19.19
C PRO A 511 -27.01 -18.30 -20.36
N LEU A 512 -25.79 -18.71 -20.71
CA LEU A 512 -25.54 -19.89 -21.53
C LEU A 512 -25.72 -21.15 -20.67
N ARG A 513 -26.42 -22.15 -21.21
CA ARG A 513 -26.56 -23.52 -20.68
C ARG A 513 -26.22 -24.51 -21.81
N PRO A 514 -25.94 -25.79 -21.48
CA PRO A 514 -25.11 -26.33 -20.40
C PRO A 514 -23.71 -26.74 -20.90
#